data_AF-A0A9E3U9A7-F1
#
_entry.id   AF-A0A9E3U9A7-F1
#
_cell.length_a   1.000
_cell.length_b   1.000
_cell.length_c   1.000
_cell.angle_alpha   90.00
_cell.angle_beta   90.00
_cell.angle_gamma   90.00
#
_symmetry.space_group_name_H-M   'P 1'
#
loop_
_entity.id
_entity.type
_entity.pdbx_description
1 polymer ?
#
loop_
_entity_poly.entity_id
_entity_poly.type
_entity_poly.pdbx_seq_one_letter_code
_entity_poly.pdbx_strand_id
1 'polypeptide(L)'
;MNLEIGIVCARCESYSQLGTATCASCGHALALEAGPAPSQENPPVSAPSTLREPPPKTPSREILPSSRPEPSPAPRAPASEGRARASEASSEPPAQSGRVGGYITPAKSSKGKSVEELMDQAKNFVCRSCSTAVPLGHKFCGRCGAAVPPEILQARTQFFGQLQAPGKAKLILIRGEGVEGLSYQLNAEQHLVGRSGQLVFPDDPFVSPKHANFFYRNGKLVVRDEGSINGVYLRVKGTLDVSAEDYFLAGEQVFRIDATPKASDQPGPDGTYFYSSPKHQSPFRITQILQGGAPGMTVCARGSTLQIGREGGDLNFPSDLYMSAAHCKLEDAGGKLMLTDLNSRNGTYIRLKAERELAHGDYVFIGRKLLRVEITAA
;
A
#
# COMPACT_ATOMS: atom_id res chain seq x y z
N MET A 1 11.99 -46.14 -11.65
CA MET A 1 12.25 -44.95 -12.48
C MET A 1 13.25 -44.10 -11.73
N ASN A 2 14.42 -43.86 -12.30
CA ASN A 2 15.42 -42.99 -11.68
C ASN A 2 15.09 -41.55 -12.10
N LEU A 3 14.92 -40.64 -11.14
CA LEU A 3 14.80 -39.21 -11.44
C LEU A 3 16.22 -38.63 -11.47
N GLU A 4 16.71 -38.30 -12.66
CA GLU A 4 17.99 -37.60 -12.81
C GLU A 4 17.82 -36.13 -12.43
N ILE A 5 18.44 -35.73 -11.32
CA ILE A 5 18.51 -34.34 -10.89
C ILE A 5 19.41 -33.58 -11.87
N GLY A 6 18.94 -32.42 -12.33
CA GLY A 6 19.65 -31.55 -13.26
C GLY A 6 19.28 -30.09 -13.06
N ILE A 7 19.95 -29.22 -13.81
CA ILE A 7 19.81 -27.76 -13.77
C ILE A 7 19.13 -27.27 -15.05
N VAL A 8 18.29 -26.23 -14.93
CA VAL A 8 17.63 -25.59 -16.06
C VAL A 8 18.37 -24.31 -16.40
N CYS A 9 18.69 -24.10 -17.69
CA CYS A 9 19.41 -22.92 -18.13
C CYS A 9 18.55 -21.65 -18.04
N ALA A 10 18.93 -20.71 -17.18
CA ALA A 10 18.25 -19.42 -16.98
C ALA A 10 18.17 -18.51 -18.22
N ARG A 11 18.81 -18.87 -19.35
CA ARG A 11 18.80 -18.11 -20.61
C ARG A 11 17.95 -18.73 -21.74
N CYS A 12 17.72 -20.04 -21.72
CA CYS A 12 17.04 -20.75 -22.81
C CYS A 12 16.20 -21.96 -22.35
N GLU A 13 15.97 -22.09 -21.04
CA GLU A 13 15.09 -23.08 -20.39
C GLU A 13 15.40 -24.56 -20.70
N SER A 14 16.51 -24.83 -21.38
CA SER A 14 17.00 -26.18 -21.63
C SER A 14 17.49 -26.82 -20.33
N TYR A 15 17.02 -28.03 -20.05
CA TYR A 15 17.56 -28.90 -19.00
C TYR A 15 19.01 -29.31 -19.35
N SER A 16 19.84 -29.51 -18.33
CA SER A 16 21.18 -30.09 -18.43
C SER A 16 21.48 -30.90 -17.16
N GLN A 17 22.21 -32.00 -17.28
CA GLN A 17 22.53 -32.87 -16.13
C GLN A 17 23.37 -32.13 -15.07
N LEU A 18 23.20 -32.48 -13.80
CA LEU A 18 23.89 -31.82 -12.70
C LEU A 18 25.42 -31.98 -12.84
N GLY A 19 26.16 -30.86 -12.82
CA GLY A 19 27.61 -30.83 -13.03
C GLY A 19 28.06 -30.34 -14.41
N THR A 20 27.15 -30.12 -15.38
CA THR A 20 27.52 -29.44 -16.63
C THR A 20 27.88 -27.98 -16.38
N ALA A 21 29.10 -27.56 -16.74
CA ALA A 21 29.56 -26.19 -16.53
C ALA A 21 28.89 -25.15 -17.45
N THR A 22 28.42 -25.57 -18.64
CA THR A 22 27.77 -24.72 -19.67
C THR A 22 26.60 -25.44 -20.33
N CYS A 23 25.56 -24.69 -20.68
CA CYS A 23 24.36 -25.20 -21.36
C CYS A 23 24.66 -25.59 -22.81
N ALA A 24 24.39 -26.85 -23.18
CA ALA A 24 24.61 -27.37 -24.54
C ALA A 24 23.87 -26.58 -25.64
N SER A 25 22.67 -26.05 -25.35
CA SER A 25 21.85 -25.32 -26.32
C SER A 25 22.31 -23.89 -26.63
N CYS A 26 23.09 -23.23 -25.76
CA CYS A 26 23.39 -21.79 -25.90
C CYS A 26 24.74 -21.31 -25.34
N GLY A 27 25.58 -22.21 -24.82
CA GLY A 27 26.90 -21.90 -24.26
C GLY A 27 26.90 -21.11 -22.95
N HIS A 28 25.74 -20.75 -22.40
CA HIS A 28 25.65 -20.00 -21.14
C HIS A 28 26.16 -20.84 -19.95
N ALA A 29 26.95 -20.23 -19.07
CA ALA A 29 27.45 -20.90 -17.87
C ALA A 29 26.31 -21.34 -16.94
N LEU A 30 26.48 -22.50 -16.31
CA LEU A 30 25.53 -23.12 -15.38
C LEU A 30 26.13 -23.39 -13.99
N ALA A 31 27.47 -23.30 -13.86
CA ALA A 31 28.14 -23.41 -12.57
C ALA A 31 27.91 -22.13 -11.73
N LEU A 32 27.55 -22.30 -10.45
CA LEU A 32 27.36 -21.21 -9.49
C LEU A 32 28.66 -20.72 -8.83
N GLU A 33 29.78 -21.43 -9.04
CA GLU A 33 31.10 -21.01 -8.58
C GLU A 33 32.04 -20.80 -9.77
N ALA A 34 32.52 -19.57 -9.94
CA ALA A 34 33.62 -19.22 -10.82
C ALA A 34 34.56 -18.30 -10.05
N GLY A 35 35.78 -18.79 -9.76
CA GLY A 35 36.87 -17.95 -9.26
C GLY A 35 37.27 -16.87 -10.29
N PRO A 36 38.02 -15.83 -9.87
CA PRO A 36 38.38 -14.74 -10.77
C PRO A 36 39.19 -15.23 -11.97
N ALA A 37 38.70 -14.93 -13.17
CA ALA A 37 39.35 -15.30 -14.42
C ALA A 37 40.68 -14.53 -14.61
N PRO A 38 41.71 -15.16 -15.21
CA PRO A 38 42.98 -14.50 -15.50
C PRO A 38 42.82 -13.44 -16.61
N SER A 39 43.64 -12.38 -16.53
CA SER A 39 43.70 -11.32 -17.53
C SER A 39 44.18 -11.85 -18.89
N GLN A 40 43.42 -11.58 -19.96
CA GLN A 40 43.84 -11.84 -21.34
C GLN A 40 44.54 -10.62 -21.94
N GLU A 41 45.65 -10.86 -22.62
CA GLU A 41 46.35 -9.87 -23.44
C GLU A 41 45.66 -9.72 -24.81
N ASN A 42 45.69 -8.51 -25.39
CA ASN A 42 45.07 -8.26 -26.69
C ASN A 42 45.99 -8.66 -27.86
N PRO A 43 45.53 -9.49 -28.83
CA PRO A 43 46.19 -9.62 -30.13
C PRO A 43 45.90 -8.40 -31.03
N PRO A 44 46.77 -8.09 -32.01
CA PRO A 44 46.66 -6.90 -32.85
C PRO A 44 45.60 -7.00 -33.96
N VAL A 45 45.16 -5.84 -34.45
CA VAL A 45 44.14 -5.66 -35.50
C VAL A 45 44.66 -6.06 -36.89
N SER A 46 43.77 -6.56 -37.75
CA SER A 46 44.01 -6.72 -39.20
C SER A 46 42.73 -6.45 -40.00
N ALA A 47 42.89 -6.10 -41.28
CA ALA A 47 41.88 -5.42 -42.11
C ALA A 47 40.83 -6.37 -42.76
N PRO A 48 39.69 -5.85 -43.27
CA PRO A 48 38.50 -6.66 -43.56
C PRO A 48 38.39 -7.16 -45.01
N SER A 49 37.47 -8.11 -45.26
CA SER A 49 36.96 -8.41 -46.62
C SER A 49 35.53 -8.98 -46.66
N THR A 50 34.66 -8.22 -47.35
CA THR A 50 33.61 -8.67 -48.29
C THR A 50 32.53 -9.69 -47.89
N LEU A 51 31.32 -9.15 -47.66
CA LEU A 51 30.01 -9.55 -48.22
C LEU A 51 29.81 -10.99 -48.77
N ARG A 52 28.80 -11.70 -48.23
CA ARG A 52 27.94 -12.60 -49.04
C ARG A 52 26.54 -12.79 -48.42
N GLU A 53 25.51 -12.91 -49.26
CA GLU A 53 24.10 -13.08 -48.88
C GLU A 53 23.66 -14.56 -48.71
N PRO A 54 22.49 -14.82 -48.06
CA PRO A 54 22.04 -16.16 -47.71
C PRO A 54 21.04 -16.81 -48.71
N PRO A 55 20.89 -18.16 -48.71
CA PRO A 55 19.81 -18.88 -49.39
C PRO A 55 18.54 -19.06 -48.50
N PRO A 56 17.37 -19.44 -49.07
CA PRO A 56 16.05 -19.16 -48.47
C PRO A 56 15.31 -20.35 -47.80
N LYS A 57 14.09 -20.05 -47.31
CA LYS A 57 13.15 -20.92 -46.57
C LYS A 57 12.31 -21.84 -47.48
N THR A 58 11.75 -22.92 -46.91
CA THR A 58 10.47 -23.53 -47.34
C THR A 58 9.73 -24.21 -46.16
N PRO A 59 8.38 -24.36 -46.18
CA PRO A 59 7.58 -24.71 -44.97
C PRO A 59 6.78 -26.03 -45.06
N SER A 60 6.22 -26.48 -43.92
CA SER A 60 5.08 -27.43 -43.78
C SER A 60 4.64 -27.51 -42.30
N ARG A 61 3.46 -28.05 -41.91
CA ARG A 61 2.06 -27.84 -42.34
C ARG A 61 1.12 -28.25 -41.18
N GLU A 62 -0.16 -27.91 -41.23
CA GLU A 62 -1.22 -28.08 -40.20
C GLU A 62 -1.53 -29.53 -39.78
N ILE A 63 -2.12 -29.72 -38.59
CA ILE A 63 -3.17 -30.72 -38.26
C ILE A 63 -3.87 -30.36 -36.93
N LEU A 64 -5.17 -30.61 -36.82
CA LEU A 64 -6.02 -30.48 -35.62
C LEU A 64 -7.26 -31.38 -35.78
N PRO A 65 -7.81 -32.02 -34.72
CA PRO A 65 -9.25 -31.86 -34.43
C PRO A 65 -9.65 -31.93 -32.92
N SER A 66 -10.95 -31.98 -32.65
CA SER A 66 -11.66 -31.56 -31.41
C SER A 66 -12.42 -32.66 -30.61
N SER A 67 -12.80 -32.40 -29.34
CA SER A 67 -14.03 -32.92 -28.70
C SER A 67 -14.44 -32.24 -27.36
N ARG A 68 -15.69 -32.47 -26.89
CA ARG A 68 -16.44 -32.00 -25.68
C ARG A 68 -17.70 -32.91 -25.50
N PRO A 69 -18.62 -32.83 -24.48
CA PRO A 69 -18.75 -31.98 -23.26
C PRO A 69 -19.18 -32.70 -21.93
N GLU A 70 -19.33 -31.93 -20.82
CA GLU A 70 -20.30 -31.90 -19.65
C GLU A 70 -21.09 -33.14 -19.11
N PRO A 71 -21.79 -33.13 -17.92
CA PRO A 71 -22.23 -32.03 -17.01
C PRO A 71 -22.04 -32.24 -15.46
N SER A 72 -22.77 -31.48 -14.61
CA SER A 72 -22.72 -31.40 -13.12
C SER A 72 -24.10 -31.72 -12.45
N PRO A 73 -24.22 -31.95 -11.11
CA PRO A 73 -24.87 -30.94 -10.24
C PRO A 73 -24.46 -30.91 -8.72
N ALA A 74 -25.06 -30.00 -7.93
CA ALA A 74 -25.04 -29.89 -6.44
C ALA A 74 -26.49 -29.95 -5.86
N PRO A 75 -26.78 -29.90 -4.52
CA PRO A 75 -26.80 -28.62 -3.75
C PRO A 75 -26.77 -28.64 -2.17
N ARG A 76 -26.83 -27.42 -1.57
CA ARG A 76 -27.49 -26.98 -0.28
C ARG A 76 -26.81 -27.14 1.11
N ALA A 77 -27.18 -26.18 1.99
CA ALA A 77 -26.95 -26.04 3.45
C ALA A 77 -28.24 -25.46 4.12
N PRO A 78 -28.33 -25.31 5.47
CA PRO A 78 -28.37 -23.94 6.07
C PRO A 78 -27.94 -23.80 7.57
N ALA A 79 -27.83 -22.53 8.06
CA ALA A 79 -28.21 -21.92 9.38
C ALA A 79 -28.10 -22.69 10.74
N SER A 80 -27.97 -22.10 11.95
CA SER A 80 -27.69 -20.75 12.54
C SER A 80 -27.36 -20.97 14.07
N GLU A 81 -27.39 -20.09 15.10
CA GLU A 81 -27.78 -18.69 15.33
C GLU A 81 -27.28 -18.13 16.70
N GLY A 82 -27.42 -16.82 16.96
CA GLY A 82 -27.39 -16.18 18.30
C GLY A 82 -26.01 -15.75 18.84
N ARG A 83 -25.88 -14.78 19.76
CA ARG A 83 -26.89 -13.94 20.45
C ARG A 83 -26.23 -12.62 20.92
N ALA A 84 -26.97 -11.51 21.02
CA ALA A 84 -26.49 -10.23 21.54
C ALA A 84 -27.15 -9.84 22.87
N ARG A 85 -26.49 -8.99 23.67
CA ARG A 85 -27.12 -8.17 24.72
C ARG A 85 -26.30 -6.91 24.97
N ALA A 86 -26.97 -5.81 25.32
CA ALA A 86 -26.37 -4.51 25.60
C ALA A 86 -26.93 -3.93 26.91
N SER A 87 -26.25 -2.93 27.46
CA SER A 87 -26.73 -2.08 28.57
C SER A 87 -25.99 -0.73 28.56
N GLU A 88 -26.73 0.34 28.29
CA GLU A 88 -26.83 1.64 29.00
C GLU A 88 -25.66 2.00 29.97
N ALA A 89 -25.19 3.25 30.08
CA ALA A 89 -25.94 4.48 30.31
C ALA A 89 -25.07 5.77 30.16
N SER A 90 -25.68 6.96 30.22
CA SER A 90 -25.01 8.27 30.07
C SER A 90 -25.42 9.26 31.16
N SER A 91 -24.52 10.18 31.60
CA SER A 91 -24.88 11.32 32.47
C SER A 91 -23.86 12.48 32.44
N GLU A 92 -24.25 13.61 31.85
CA GLU A 92 -23.75 14.98 32.13
C GLU A 92 -24.60 15.62 33.29
N PRO A 93 -24.54 16.91 33.70
CA PRO A 93 -23.75 18.11 33.32
C PRO A 93 -23.11 18.77 34.59
N PRO A 94 -23.05 20.11 34.88
CA PRO A 94 -23.15 21.35 34.07
C PRO A 94 -22.13 22.50 34.36
N ALA A 95 -21.54 23.04 33.28
CA ALA A 95 -21.50 24.47 32.88
C ALA A 95 -21.01 25.66 33.77
N GLN A 96 -20.64 26.76 33.07
CA GLN A 96 -20.48 28.17 33.49
C GLN A 96 -19.24 28.55 34.36
N SER A 97 -18.74 29.81 34.37
CA SER A 97 -18.63 30.86 33.33
C SER A 97 -17.66 31.98 33.81
N GLY A 98 -17.08 32.79 32.92
CA GLY A 98 -16.26 33.95 33.33
C GLY A 98 -15.65 34.77 32.19
N ARG A 99 -15.60 36.11 32.33
CA ARG A 99 -14.97 37.07 31.40
C ARG A 99 -13.91 37.91 32.13
N VAL A 100 -12.92 38.41 31.39
CA VAL A 100 -12.50 39.84 31.25
C VAL A 100 -11.28 39.87 30.30
N GLY A 101 -11.05 40.97 29.57
CA GLY A 101 -10.04 41.05 28.49
C GLY A 101 -8.99 42.15 28.65
N GLY A 102 -8.03 42.22 27.71
CA GLY A 102 -6.93 43.19 27.66
C GLY A 102 -6.39 43.40 26.23
N TYR A 103 -5.81 44.57 25.94
CA TYR A 103 -5.63 45.12 24.59
C TYR A 103 -4.28 44.83 23.89
N ILE A 104 -4.36 44.53 22.58
CA ILE A 104 -3.57 45.08 21.45
C ILE A 104 -2.00 45.07 21.47
N THR A 105 -1.40 44.13 20.71
CA THR A 105 -0.37 44.22 19.61
C THR A 105 0.85 45.19 19.65
N PRO A 106 1.84 45.15 18.70
CA PRO A 106 2.40 44.07 17.85
C PRO A 106 3.97 44.03 17.78
N ALA A 107 4.50 43.08 16.96
CA ALA A 107 5.48 43.31 15.87
C ALA A 107 6.94 42.74 15.93
N LYS A 108 7.30 42.11 14.79
CA LYS A 108 8.63 41.99 14.12
C LYS A 108 9.73 41.14 14.78
N SER A 109 9.87 39.85 14.44
CA SER A 109 10.44 39.31 13.18
C SER A 109 11.98 39.16 13.17
N SER A 110 12.41 37.89 13.09
CA SER A 110 13.59 37.38 12.37
C SER A 110 15.01 37.82 12.76
N LYS A 111 15.78 36.88 13.35
CA LYS A 111 17.18 36.63 12.95
C LYS A 111 17.69 35.29 13.51
N GLY A 112 18.39 34.53 12.67
CA GLY A 112 19.10 33.29 13.04
C GLY A 112 18.19 32.06 13.16
N LYS A 113 18.51 31.01 12.40
CA LYS A 113 18.04 29.66 12.70
C LYS A 113 18.91 29.12 13.84
N SER A 114 18.30 28.70 14.94
CA SER A 114 19.03 28.12 16.07
C SER A 114 19.16 26.61 15.94
N VAL A 115 20.08 26.03 16.71
CA VAL A 115 20.33 24.58 16.73
C VAL A 115 19.13 23.80 17.32
N GLU A 116 18.20 24.49 17.98
CA GLU A 116 16.95 23.94 18.49
C GLU A 116 16.03 23.42 17.36
N GLU A 117 16.01 24.08 16.19
CA GLU A 117 15.27 23.60 15.00
C GLU A 117 15.75 22.22 14.49
N LEU A 118 16.92 21.73 14.94
CA LEU A 118 17.55 20.49 14.47
C LEU A 118 17.38 19.29 15.42
N MET A 119 16.78 19.46 16.60
CA MET A 119 16.72 18.38 17.62
C MET A 119 15.30 17.91 17.98
N ASP A 120 14.26 18.44 17.34
CA ASP A 120 12.85 18.34 17.77
C ASP A 120 12.12 17.01 17.42
N GLN A 121 12.83 15.88 17.28
CA GLN A 121 12.27 14.66 16.64
C GLN A 121 12.11 13.39 17.50
N ALA A 122 12.87 13.16 18.59
CA ALA A 122 12.98 11.80 19.16
C ALA A 122 13.16 11.70 20.68
N LYS A 123 12.11 11.30 21.40
CA LYS A 123 12.21 10.76 22.78
C LYS A 123 12.65 9.29 22.84
N ASN A 124 12.60 8.58 21.72
CA ASN A 124 13.13 7.24 21.53
C ASN A 124 13.81 7.18 20.16
N PHE A 125 14.97 6.54 20.05
CA PHE A 125 15.57 6.30 18.74
C PHE A 125 14.71 5.30 17.95
N VAL A 126 14.34 5.66 16.72
CA VAL A 126 13.67 4.74 15.79
C VAL A 126 14.72 3.79 15.22
N CYS A 127 14.73 2.54 15.68
CA CYS A 127 15.65 1.53 15.17
C CYS A 127 15.50 1.35 13.64
N ARG A 128 16.55 1.66 12.88
CA ARG A 128 16.65 1.59 11.40
C ARG A 128 16.71 0.15 10.84
N SER A 129 15.97 -0.78 11.45
CA SER A 129 15.95 -2.19 11.05
C SER A 129 14.66 -2.92 11.47
N CYS A 130 14.01 -2.47 12.55
CA CYS A 130 12.73 -3.02 12.99
C CYS A 130 11.75 -1.92 13.48
N SER A 131 11.96 -0.68 13.05
CA SER A 131 11.21 0.56 13.37
C SER A 131 10.89 0.76 14.86
N THR A 132 11.59 0.08 15.77
CA THR A 132 11.18 -0.06 17.17
C THR A 132 11.79 1.04 18.03
N ALA A 133 10.99 1.59 18.94
CA ALA A 133 11.43 2.57 19.91
C ALA A 133 12.54 2.00 20.79
N VAL A 134 13.74 2.59 20.68
CA VAL A 134 14.86 2.30 21.58
C VAL A 134 14.95 3.43 22.60
N PRO A 135 14.80 3.14 23.91
CA PRO A 135 14.90 4.18 24.93
C PRO A 135 16.28 4.83 24.95
N LEU A 136 16.31 6.13 25.27
CA LEU A 136 17.53 6.92 25.33
C LEU A 136 18.57 6.28 26.28
N GLY A 137 19.80 6.14 25.79
CA GLY A 137 20.92 5.51 26.51
C GLY A 137 21.15 4.02 26.22
N HIS A 138 20.23 3.31 25.57
CA HIS A 138 20.48 1.94 25.12
C HIS A 138 21.36 1.92 23.86
N LYS A 139 22.48 1.18 23.91
CA LYS A 139 23.42 1.04 22.76
C LYS A 139 22.89 0.17 21.61
N PHE A 140 21.85 -0.63 21.86
CA PHE A 140 21.29 -1.59 20.91
C PHE A 140 19.76 -1.63 21.03
N CYS A 141 19.07 -1.97 19.94
CA CYS A 141 17.61 -2.16 19.95
C CYS A 141 17.22 -3.47 20.65
N GLY A 142 16.47 -3.38 21.75
CA GLY A 142 16.05 -4.54 22.55
C GLY A 142 15.14 -5.57 21.86
N ARG A 143 14.65 -5.31 20.63
CA ARG A 143 13.82 -6.26 19.85
C ARG A 143 14.56 -6.92 18.68
N CYS A 144 15.55 -6.26 18.08
CA CYS A 144 16.24 -6.76 16.88
C CYS A 144 17.77 -6.60 16.89
N GLY A 145 18.39 -6.25 18.04
CA GLY A 145 19.84 -6.24 18.24
C GLY A 145 20.61 -5.12 17.54
N ALA A 146 20.06 -4.48 16.51
CA ALA A 146 20.72 -3.44 15.74
C ALA A 146 21.23 -2.27 16.61
N ALA A 147 22.44 -1.80 16.31
CA ALA A 147 23.13 -0.77 17.09
C ALA A 147 22.47 0.62 16.96
N VAL A 148 22.56 1.40 18.04
CA VAL A 148 22.11 2.80 18.07
C VAL A 148 23.29 3.72 17.68
N PRO A 149 23.11 4.66 16.73
CA PRO A 149 24.16 5.62 16.36
C PRO A 149 24.66 6.44 17.57
N PRO A 150 25.98 6.63 17.72
CA PRO A 150 26.58 7.18 18.94
C PRO A 150 26.20 8.64 19.22
N GLU A 151 25.78 9.39 18.20
CA GLU A 151 25.34 10.78 18.30
C GLU A 151 24.10 10.91 19.21
N ILE A 152 23.23 9.90 19.19
CA ILE A 152 21.95 9.88 19.91
C ILE A 152 22.14 9.45 21.38
N LEU A 153 23.24 8.77 21.69
CA LEU A 153 23.57 8.35 23.07
C LEU A 153 24.03 9.52 23.96
N GLN A 154 24.42 10.65 23.36
CA GLN A 154 24.98 11.82 24.08
C GLN A 154 23.93 12.90 24.39
N ALA A 155 22.73 12.82 23.82
CA ALA A 155 21.64 13.77 24.02
C ALA A 155 20.96 13.64 25.41
N ARG A 156 21.66 14.06 26.48
CA ARG A 156 21.14 14.07 27.86
C ARG A 156 21.24 15.48 28.48
N THR A 157 20.14 16.25 28.46
CA THR A 157 19.57 16.99 29.63
C THR A 157 18.43 17.93 29.22
N GLN A 158 17.64 18.34 30.23
CA GLN A 158 16.61 19.39 30.22
C GLN A 158 15.25 19.09 29.55
N PHE A 159 14.29 20.00 29.77
CA PHE A 159 12.88 20.03 29.32
C PHE A 159 11.90 18.99 29.90
N PHE A 160 11.11 19.45 30.88
CA PHE A 160 9.93 18.74 31.43
C PHE A 160 8.62 19.55 31.32
N GLY A 161 8.65 20.77 30.77
CA GLY A 161 7.59 21.78 30.93
C GLY A 161 6.60 22.01 29.77
N GLN A 162 6.80 21.39 28.60
CA GLN A 162 5.99 21.66 27.39
C GLN A 162 5.36 20.39 26.78
N LEU A 163 4.95 19.42 27.62
CA LEU A 163 4.42 18.13 27.14
C LEU A 163 3.07 18.20 26.42
N GLN A 164 2.33 19.31 26.59
CA GLN A 164 0.97 19.51 26.11
C GLN A 164 0.82 20.94 25.59
N ALA A 165 1.19 21.17 24.33
CA ALA A 165 0.78 22.37 23.62
C ALA A 165 -0.69 22.20 23.18
N PRO A 166 -1.65 22.99 23.70
CA PRO A 166 -3.06 22.85 23.36
C PRO A 166 -3.30 22.96 21.86
N GLY A 167 -4.17 22.10 21.31
CA GLY A 167 -4.50 22.06 19.88
C GLY A 167 -3.41 21.47 18.95
N LYS A 168 -2.22 21.11 19.44
CA LYS A 168 -1.21 20.40 18.64
C LYS A 168 -1.53 18.91 18.54
N ALA A 169 -1.20 18.32 17.39
CA ALA A 169 -1.44 16.93 17.07
C ALA A 169 -0.20 16.05 17.24
N LYS A 170 -0.42 14.75 17.42
CA LYS A 170 0.58 13.68 17.34
C LYS A 170 0.06 12.55 16.44
N LEU A 171 0.97 11.87 15.77
CA LEU A 171 0.70 10.66 14.98
C LEU A 171 1.24 9.45 15.73
N ILE A 172 0.38 8.49 16.07
CA ILE A 172 0.76 7.26 16.78
C ILE A 172 0.83 6.11 15.78
N LEU A 173 2.00 5.49 15.66
CA LEU A 173 2.20 4.30 14.83
C LEU A 173 1.53 3.09 15.47
N ILE A 174 0.46 2.59 14.86
CA ILE A 174 -0.25 1.40 15.32
C ILE A 174 0.53 0.13 14.89
N ARG A 175 0.60 -0.87 15.79
CA ARG A 175 1.23 -2.16 15.56
C ARG A 175 0.27 -3.29 15.90
N GLY A 176 0.33 -4.40 15.16
CA GLY A 176 -0.59 -5.53 15.33
C GLY A 176 -0.44 -6.32 16.65
N GLU A 177 0.65 -6.14 17.38
CA GLU A 177 0.95 -6.85 18.65
C GLU A 177 0.32 -6.16 19.89
N GLY A 178 -0.66 -5.26 19.72
CA GLY A 178 -1.37 -4.57 20.82
C GLY A 178 -0.58 -3.48 21.57
N VAL A 179 0.74 -3.41 21.36
CA VAL A 179 1.59 -2.33 21.87
C VAL A 179 1.44 -1.10 20.97
N GLU A 180 1.01 0.03 21.55
CA GLU A 180 1.03 1.32 20.83
C GLU A 180 2.48 1.69 20.50
N GLY A 181 2.74 1.99 19.22
CA GLY A 181 4.08 2.27 18.73
C GLY A 181 4.52 3.72 18.96
N LEU A 182 5.56 4.10 18.23
CA LEU A 182 6.13 5.44 18.26
C LEU A 182 5.07 6.52 18.03
N SER A 183 5.05 7.51 18.92
CA SER A 183 4.29 8.75 18.74
C SER A 183 5.20 9.86 18.24
N TYR A 184 4.83 10.46 17.11
CA TYR A 184 5.51 11.61 16.50
C TYR A 184 4.71 12.87 16.83
N GLN A 185 5.32 13.86 17.47
CA GLN A 185 4.67 15.14 17.74
C GLN A 185 4.72 16.03 16.51
N LEU A 186 3.61 16.68 16.16
CA LEU A 186 3.53 17.59 15.02
C LEU A 186 3.64 19.04 15.51
N ASN A 187 4.83 19.41 15.99
CA ASN A 187 5.09 20.70 16.64
C ASN A 187 5.24 21.86 15.64
N ALA A 188 5.87 21.63 14.49
CA ALA A 188 6.15 22.64 13.46
C ALA A 188 4.91 23.03 12.63
N GLU A 189 5.11 23.78 11.55
CA GLU A 189 4.05 24.09 10.56
C GLU A 189 3.83 22.96 9.55
N GLN A 190 4.89 22.25 9.14
CA GLN A 190 4.86 21.20 8.12
C GLN A 190 5.77 20.02 8.49
N HIS A 191 5.28 18.80 8.27
CA HIS A 191 5.95 17.56 8.65
C HIS A 191 5.96 16.58 7.48
N LEU A 192 7.12 16.45 6.84
CA LEU A 192 7.31 15.57 5.69
C LEU A 192 7.54 14.13 6.15
N VAL A 193 6.68 13.21 5.72
CA VAL A 193 6.79 11.77 5.91
C VAL A 193 7.41 11.12 4.68
N GLY A 194 8.35 10.19 4.87
CA GLY A 194 8.91 9.39 3.77
C GLY A 194 10.14 8.56 4.16
N ARG A 195 10.79 7.93 3.19
CA ARG A 195 12.10 7.27 3.42
C ARG A 195 13.25 8.27 3.66
N SER A 196 13.06 9.54 3.30
CA SER A 196 14.00 10.65 3.57
C SER A 196 13.25 11.92 4.01
N GLY A 197 12.19 11.75 4.81
CA GLY A 197 11.41 12.85 5.39
C GLY A 197 12.00 13.37 6.70
N GLN A 198 11.20 14.16 7.42
CA GLN A 198 11.38 14.39 8.86
C GLN A 198 10.90 13.16 9.66
N LEU A 199 9.72 12.63 9.32
CA LEU A 199 9.19 11.39 9.87
C LEU A 199 9.65 10.24 8.97
N VAL A 200 10.74 9.57 9.39
CA VAL A 200 11.46 8.61 8.57
C VAL A 200 10.95 7.18 8.78
N PHE A 201 10.51 6.54 7.69
CA PHE A 201 10.18 5.11 7.67
C PHE A 201 11.13 4.35 6.73
N PRO A 202 12.38 4.04 7.16
CA PRO A 202 13.41 3.50 6.26
C PRO A 202 13.15 2.05 5.87
N ASP A 203 12.60 1.26 6.81
CA ASP A 203 12.39 -0.20 6.69
C ASP A 203 11.26 -0.60 5.72
N ASP A 204 10.63 0.34 5.01
CA ASP A 204 9.43 0.08 4.23
C ASP A 204 9.58 0.48 2.74
N PRO A 205 9.73 -0.50 1.81
CA PRO A 205 9.94 -0.20 0.40
C PRO A 205 8.71 0.45 -0.26
N PHE A 206 7.52 0.30 0.35
CA PHE A 206 6.28 0.93 -0.12
C PHE A 206 6.19 2.43 0.23
N VAL A 207 7.14 2.96 0.99
CA VAL A 207 7.20 4.39 1.34
C VAL A 207 8.09 5.15 0.34
N SER A 208 7.58 6.23 -0.23
CA SER A 208 8.34 7.09 -1.16
C SER A 208 9.34 7.98 -0.39
N PRO A 209 10.46 8.46 -1.00
CA PRO A 209 11.46 9.28 -0.29
C PRO A 209 10.84 10.54 0.34
N LYS A 210 9.98 11.20 -0.43
CA LYS A 210 8.90 12.09 0.03
C LYS A 210 7.60 11.36 -0.25
N HIS A 211 6.69 11.24 0.73
CA HIS A 211 5.44 10.49 0.57
C HIS A 211 4.22 11.33 0.91
N ALA A 212 4.19 11.92 2.11
CA ALA A 212 3.08 12.74 2.57
C ALA A 212 3.58 13.95 3.34
N ASN A 213 2.84 15.05 3.33
CA ASN A 213 3.10 16.22 4.17
C ASN A 213 1.91 16.46 5.09
N PHE A 214 2.18 16.57 6.40
CA PHE A 214 1.21 16.89 7.44
C PHE A 214 1.47 18.32 7.93
N PHE A 215 0.57 19.24 7.60
CA PHE A 215 0.73 20.66 7.90
C PHE A 215 -0.51 21.26 8.53
N TYR A 216 -0.36 22.36 9.24
CA TYR A 216 -1.50 23.10 9.80
C TYR A 216 -2.00 24.16 8.80
N ARG A 217 -3.32 24.25 8.63
CA ARG A 217 -3.97 25.37 7.93
C ARG A 217 -5.18 25.82 8.75
N ASN A 218 -5.25 27.11 9.07
CA ASN A 218 -6.31 27.69 9.89
C ASN A 218 -6.52 26.96 11.24
N GLY A 219 -5.42 26.53 11.88
CA GLY A 219 -5.42 25.76 13.13
C GLY A 219 -5.75 24.27 12.99
N LYS A 220 -6.26 23.81 11.84
CA LYS A 220 -6.60 22.41 11.57
C LYS A 220 -5.43 21.66 10.97
N LEU A 221 -5.30 20.37 11.29
CA LEU A 221 -4.32 19.48 10.65
C LEU A 221 -4.81 19.07 9.26
N VAL A 222 -3.93 19.12 8.26
CA VAL A 222 -4.21 18.73 6.88
C VAL A 222 -3.10 17.77 6.41
N VAL A 223 -3.49 16.71 5.70
CA VAL A 223 -2.56 15.81 5.01
C VAL A 223 -2.65 15.99 3.49
N ARG A 224 -1.50 15.92 2.83
CA ARG A 224 -1.36 15.93 1.36
C ARG A 224 -0.40 14.82 0.93
N ASP A 225 -0.71 14.17 -0.20
CA ASP A 225 0.19 13.23 -0.88
C ASP A 225 1.21 14.04 -1.71
N GLU A 226 2.51 13.77 -1.54
CA GLU A 226 3.60 14.49 -2.21
C GLU A 226 3.99 13.84 -3.56
N GLY A 227 3.01 13.26 -4.25
CA GLY A 227 3.23 12.52 -5.50
C GLY A 227 3.79 11.11 -5.28
N SER A 228 3.39 10.45 -4.19
CA SER A 228 3.86 9.11 -3.84
C SER A 228 3.34 8.04 -4.80
N ILE A 229 4.16 7.01 -5.05
CA ILE A 229 3.82 5.91 -5.97
C ILE A 229 2.57 5.17 -5.48
N ASN A 230 2.62 4.68 -4.24
CA ASN A 230 1.56 3.83 -3.67
C ASN A 230 0.35 4.61 -3.15
N GLY A 231 0.53 5.89 -2.80
CA GLY A 231 -0.53 6.75 -2.28
C GLY A 231 -0.58 6.84 -0.76
N VAL A 232 -1.28 7.87 -0.27
CA VAL A 232 -1.74 7.98 1.12
C VAL A 232 -3.21 7.57 1.19
N TYR A 233 -3.59 6.74 2.16
CA TYR A 233 -4.97 6.25 2.31
C TYR A 233 -5.60 6.72 3.64
N LEU A 234 -6.89 7.06 3.65
CA LEU A 234 -7.64 7.45 4.85
C LEU A 234 -8.79 6.49 5.14
N ARG A 235 -9.03 6.17 6.42
CA ARG A 235 -10.12 5.28 6.82
C ARG A 235 -11.49 5.86 6.46
N VAL A 236 -12.32 5.05 5.82
CA VAL A 236 -13.73 5.39 5.52
C VAL A 236 -14.54 5.36 6.82
N LYS A 237 -15.42 6.33 7.01
CA LYS A 237 -16.36 6.41 8.14
C LYS A 237 -17.79 6.20 7.63
N GLY A 238 -18.28 4.97 7.70
CA GLY A 238 -19.59 4.60 7.14
C GLY A 238 -19.54 4.49 5.61
N THR A 239 -20.26 5.38 4.92
CA THR A 239 -20.38 5.40 3.45
C THR A 239 -19.69 6.65 2.86
N LEU A 240 -19.05 6.50 1.70
CA LEU A 240 -18.35 7.56 0.98
C LEU A 240 -18.66 7.52 -0.53
N ASP A 241 -19.03 8.67 -1.11
CA ASP A 241 -19.10 8.87 -2.57
C ASP A 241 -17.71 8.68 -3.19
N VAL A 242 -17.59 7.79 -4.17
CA VAL A 242 -16.36 7.44 -4.90
C VAL A 242 -16.59 7.49 -6.42
N SER A 243 -15.53 7.30 -7.21
CA SER A 243 -15.56 7.41 -8.68
C SER A 243 -14.81 6.25 -9.35
N ALA A 244 -14.90 6.14 -10.67
CA ALA A 244 -13.99 5.31 -11.45
C ALA A 244 -12.55 5.87 -11.40
N GLU A 245 -11.58 4.97 -11.55
CA GLU A 245 -10.14 5.13 -11.28
C GLU A 245 -9.75 5.37 -9.81
N ASP A 246 -10.70 5.29 -8.87
CA ASP A 246 -10.42 5.42 -7.44
C ASP A 246 -9.80 4.15 -6.87
N TYR A 247 -8.78 4.33 -6.01
CA TYR A 247 -8.11 3.23 -5.32
C TYR A 247 -8.57 3.16 -3.87
N PHE A 248 -8.89 1.96 -3.38
CA PHE A 248 -9.19 1.70 -1.98
C PHE A 248 -8.47 0.45 -1.47
N LEU A 249 -8.41 0.30 -0.15
CA LEU A 249 -7.75 -0.79 0.55
C LEU A 249 -8.73 -1.44 1.52
N ALA A 250 -8.76 -2.77 1.52
CA ALA A 250 -9.50 -3.59 2.47
C ALA A 250 -8.71 -4.88 2.74
N GLY A 251 -8.49 -5.21 4.01
CA GLY A 251 -7.53 -6.27 4.40
C GLY A 251 -6.10 -5.85 4.06
N GLU A 252 -5.34 -6.74 3.43
CA GLU A 252 -4.06 -6.42 2.80
C GLU A 252 -4.20 -6.04 1.31
N GLN A 253 -5.40 -6.12 0.75
CA GLN A 253 -5.64 -5.94 -0.68
C GLN A 253 -5.85 -4.48 -1.06
N VAL A 254 -5.23 -4.07 -2.18
CA VAL A 254 -5.54 -2.82 -2.88
C VAL A 254 -6.45 -3.13 -4.07
N PHE A 255 -7.44 -2.28 -4.27
CA PHE A 255 -8.41 -2.35 -5.36
C PHE A 255 -8.48 -1.03 -6.10
N ARG A 256 -8.78 -1.09 -7.39
CA ARG A 256 -9.24 0.05 -8.19
C ARG A 256 -10.68 -0.18 -8.65
N ILE A 257 -11.47 0.88 -8.62
CA ILE A 257 -12.81 0.95 -9.20
C ILE A 257 -12.67 1.28 -10.69
N ASP A 258 -13.11 0.39 -11.56
CA ASP A 258 -13.18 0.62 -13.01
C ASP A 258 -14.61 1.02 -13.41
N ALA A 259 -14.73 1.89 -14.42
CA ALA A 259 -16.01 2.22 -15.04
C ALA A 259 -16.66 1.02 -15.76
N THR A 260 -17.95 1.14 -16.11
CA THR A 260 -18.69 0.20 -16.97
C THR A 260 -17.85 -0.23 -18.19
N PRO A 261 -17.63 -1.54 -18.41
CA PRO A 261 -17.04 -2.02 -19.66
C PRO A 261 -17.92 -1.62 -20.85
N LYS A 262 -17.37 -0.85 -21.80
CA LYS A 262 -18.12 -0.40 -22.99
C LYS A 262 -18.61 -1.60 -23.80
N ALA A 263 -19.90 -1.63 -24.13
CA ALA A 263 -20.47 -2.63 -25.01
C ALA A 263 -19.84 -2.53 -26.40
N SER A 264 -19.05 -3.54 -26.77
CA SER A 264 -18.34 -3.64 -28.05
C SER A 264 -19.21 -4.09 -29.22
N ASP A 265 -20.53 -4.14 -29.03
CA ASP A 265 -21.51 -4.78 -29.92
C ASP A 265 -22.02 -3.84 -31.01
N GLN A 266 -21.18 -2.87 -31.39
CA GLN A 266 -21.40 -1.95 -32.51
C GLN A 266 -21.00 -2.62 -33.84
N PRO A 267 -21.55 -2.20 -34.99
CA PRO A 267 -21.09 -2.68 -36.28
C PRO A 267 -19.65 -2.22 -36.56
N GLY A 268 -18.90 -3.07 -37.25
CA GLY A 268 -17.61 -2.71 -37.83
C GLY A 268 -17.73 -1.68 -38.96
N PRO A 269 -16.61 -1.16 -39.50
CA PRO A 269 -16.61 -0.21 -40.62
C PRO A 269 -17.24 -0.75 -41.92
N ASP A 270 -17.39 -2.07 -42.01
CA ASP A 270 -18.04 -2.83 -43.08
C ASP A 270 -19.55 -3.06 -42.85
N GLY A 271 -20.09 -2.66 -41.69
CA GLY A 271 -21.46 -2.93 -41.27
C GLY A 271 -21.67 -4.27 -40.54
N THR A 272 -20.63 -5.10 -40.38
CA THR A 272 -20.75 -6.40 -39.72
C THR A 272 -20.84 -6.23 -38.21
N TYR A 273 -21.92 -6.70 -37.59
CA TYR A 273 -22.09 -6.66 -36.14
C TYR A 273 -21.24 -7.73 -35.44
N PHE A 274 -20.44 -7.33 -34.46
CA PHE A 274 -19.74 -8.27 -33.58
C PHE A 274 -20.71 -8.87 -32.55
N TYR A 275 -21.40 -9.95 -32.92
CA TYR A 275 -22.40 -10.58 -32.07
C TYR A 275 -21.76 -11.47 -31.00
N SER A 276 -21.46 -10.88 -29.84
CA SER A 276 -20.90 -11.59 -28.69
C SER A 276 -21.99 -12.22 -27.80
N SER A 277 -21.60 -13.10 -26.88
CA SER A 277 -22.52 -13.69 -25.90
C SER A 277 -23.20 -12.59 -25.06
N PRO A 278 -24.49 -12.74 -24.67
CA PRO A 278 -25.23 -11.72 -23.92
C PRO A 278 -24.50 -11.24 -22.66
N LYS A 279 -24.08 -9.97 -22.68
CA LYS A 279 -23.38 -9.31 -21.56
C LYS A 279 -24.41 -8.85 -20.54
N HIS A 280 -24.27 -9.28 -19.29
CA HIS A 280 -24.99 -8.65 -18.19
C HIS A 280 -24.54 -7.19 -18.06
N GLN A 281 -25.49 -6.26 -18.02
CA GLN A 281 -25.21 -4.86 -17.70
C GLN A 281 -24.68 -4.77 -16.27
N SER A 282 -23.61 -4.01 -16.09
CA SER A 282 -22.89 -3.89 -14.82
C SER A 282 -22.37 -2.47 -14.68
N PRO A 283 -22.81 -1.68 -13.68
CA PRO A 283 -22.51 -0.25 -13.61
C PRO A 283 -21.03 0.02 -13.37
N PHE A 284 -20.35 -0.86 -12.63
CA PHE A 284 -18.92 -0.74 -12.34
C PHE A 284 -18.26 -2.11 -12.24
N ARG A 285 -16.93 -2.11 -12.25
CA ARG A 285 -16.09 -3.29 -12.09
C ARG A 285 -15.02 -2.99 -11.04
N ILE A 286 -14.58 -3.99 -10.29
CA ILE A 286 -13.48 -3.85 -9.33
C ILE A 286 -12.32 -4.72 -9.78
N THR A 287 -11.13 -4.14 -9.80
CA THR A 287 -9.88 -4.79 -10.17
C THR A 287 -8.91 -4.73 -9.00
N GLN A 288 -8.50 -5.89 -8.49
CA GLN A 288 -7.41 -6.01 -7.52
C GLN A 288 -6.12 -5.48 -8.14
N ILE A 289 -5.29 -4.78 -7.37
CA ILE A 289 -4.00 -4.24 -7.81
C ILE A 289 -2.89 -4.92 -7.01
N LEU A 290 -2.08 -5.71 -7.71
CA LEU A 290 -0.98 -6.48 -7.13
C LEU A 290 0.28 -5.63 -6.94
N GLN A 291 1.26 -6.15 -6.19
CA GLN A 291 2.58 -5.52 -6.07
C GLN A 291 3.19 -5.30 -7.45
N GLY A 292 3.71 -4.09 -7.69
CA GLY A 292 4.18 -3.65 -9.01
C GLY A 292 3.09 -2.99 -9.89
N GLY A 293 1.84 -2.93 -9.43
CA GLY A 293 0.74 -2.25 -10.13
C GLY A 293 0.02 -3.09 -11.18
N ALA A 294 0.34 -4.38 -11.29
CA ALA A 294 -0.33 -5.30 -12.21
C ALA A 294 -1.79 -5.57 -11.76
N PRO A 295 -2.76 -5.68 -12.70
CA PRO A 295 -4.11 -6.11 -12.36
C PRO A 295 -4.12 -7.59 -11.92
N GLY A 296 -4.79 -7.86 -10.81
CA GLY A 296 -5.05 -9.19 -10.28
C GLY A 296 -6.45 -9.68 -10.62
N MET A 297 -7.18 -10.20 -9.63
CA MET A 297 -8.58 -10.60 -9.83
C MET A 297 -9.47 -9.40 -10.18
N THR A 298 -10.32 -9.57 -11.20
CA THR A 298 -11.23 -8.54 -11.71
C THR A 298 -12.65 -9.08 -11.77
N VAL A 299 -13.61 -8.32 -11.25
CA VAL A 299 -15.03 -8.74 -11.14
C VAL A 299 -15.99 -7.58 -11.44
N CYS A 300 -16.99 -7.84 -12.28
CA CYS A 300 -18.07 -6.90 -12.58
C CYS A 300 -19.18 -7.00 -11.52
N ALA A 301 -19.78 -5.87 -11.14
CA ALA A 301 -20.92 -5.83 -10.21
C ALA A 301 -22.13 -6.61 -10.76
N ARG A 302 -22.88 -7.26 -9.87
CA ARG A 302 -24.06 -8.08 -10.22
C ARG A 302 -25.33 -7.32 -9.88
N GLY A 303 -25.88 -6.61 -10.85
CA GLY A 303 -26.87 -5.56 -10.58
C GLY A 303 -26.15 -4.30 -10.08
N SER A 304 -26.71 -3.63 -9.06
CA SER A 304 -26.15 -2.39 -8.52
C SER A 304 -25.07 -2.56 -7.45
N THR A 305 -24.79 -3.77 -6.97
CA THR A 305 -23.91 -4.01 -5.82
C THR A 305 -22.76 -4.97 -6.10
N LEU A 306 -21.72 -4.86 -5.28
CA LEU A 306 -20.60 -5.80 -5.20
C LEU A 306 -20.04 -5.82 -3.78
N GLN A 307 -20.08 -6.97 -3.10
CA GLN A 307 -19.52 -7.13 -1.76
C GLN A 307 -18.12 -7.77 -1.80
N ILE A 308 -17.19 -7.22 -1.02
CA ILE A 308 -15.83 -7.75 -0.84
C ILE A 308 -15.67 -8.24 0.61
N GLY A 309 -15.05 -9.39 0.77
CA GLY A 309 -14.79 -9.96 2.09
C GLY A 309 -13.84 -11.15 2.06
N ARG A 310 -13.72 -11.81 3.21
CA ARG A 310 -12.99 -13.06 3.37
C ARG A 310 -13.85 -14.25 2.95
N GLU A 311 -15.17 -14.15 3.12
CA GLU A 311 -16.16 -15.18 2.78
C GLU A 311 -17.56 -14.58 2.53
N GLY A 312 -18.36 -15.15 1.62
CA GLY A 312 -19.73 -14.73 1.36
C GLY A 312 -19.91 -13.38 0.64
N GLY A 313 -18.86 -12.79 0.08
CA GLY A 313 -18.95 -11.68 -0.89
C GLY A 313 -19.02 -12.17 -2.35
N ASP A 314 -19.12 -11.23 -3.29
CA ASP A 314 -18.89 -11.49 -4.72
C ASP A 314 -17.40 -11.70 -5.01
N LEU A 315 -16.53 -11.02 -4.25
CA LEU A 315 -15.08 -11.18 -4.30
C LEU A 315 -14.55 -11.61 -2.92
N ASN A 316 -13.96 -12.80 -2.85
CA ASN A 316 -13.57 -13.45 -1.60
C ASN A 316 -12.05 -13.65 -1.51
N PHE A 317 -11.48 -13.25 -0.37
CA PHE A 317 -10.05 -13.40 -0.06
C PHE A 317 -9.84 -14.29 1.17
N PRO A 318 -10.10 -15.62 1.08
CA PRO A 318 -10.13 -16.50 2.25
C PRO A 318 -8.79 -16.58 3.01
N SER A 319 -7.67 -16.33 2.33
CA SER A 319 -6.32 -16.33 2.90
C SER A 319 -5.91 -15.01 3.57
N ASP A 320 -6.65 -13.92 3.38
CA ASP A 320 -6.34 -12.61 3.96
C ASP A 320 -6.88 -12.53 5.40
N LEU A 321 -5.97 -12.59 6.38
CA LEU A 321 -6.30 -12.57 7.81
C LEU A 321 -6.75 -11.19 8.30
N TYR A 322 -6.47 -10.12 7.55
CA TYR A 322 -6.89 -8.77 7.84
C TYR A 322 -8.25 -8.44 7.19
N MET A 323 -8.70 -9.26 6.24
CA MET A 323 -10.03 -9.20 5.66
C MET A 323 -11.10 -9.70 6.64
N SER A 324 -12.17 -8.92 6.83
CA SER A 324 -13.34 -9.35 7.61
C SER A 324 -14.28 -10.21 6.75
N ALA A 325 -15.15 -11.02 7.38
CA ALA A 325 -16.04 -11.98 6.70
C ALA A 325 -16.76 -11.33 5.50
N ALA A 326 -17.66 -10.38 5.77
CA ALA A 326 -17.89 -9.24 4.90
C ALA A 326 -16.99 -8.08 5.39
N HIS A 327 -16.38 -7.32 4.48
CA HIS A 327 -15.48 -6.21 4.81
C HIS A 327 -16.04 -4.88 4.33
N CYS A 328 -16.39 -4.79 3.04
CA CYS A 328 -17.00 -3.61 2.45
C CYS A 328 -17.96 -3.99 1.32
N LYS A 329 -18.82 -3.06 0.95
CA LYS A 329 -19.57 -3.11 -0.31
C LYS A 329 -19.33 -1.85 -1.13
N LEU A 330 -19.40 -2.00 -2.44
CA LEU A 330 -19.57 -0.90 -3.38
C LEU A 330 -20.98 -1.00 -3.98
N GLU A 331 -21.67 0.14 -4.10
CA GLU A 331 -23.07 0.20 -4.50
C GLU A 331 -23.30 1.39 -5.44
N ASP A 332 -24.00 1.16 -6.56
CA ASP A 332 -24.47 2.21 -7.46
C ASP A 332 -25.89 2.67 -7.06
N ALA A 333 -25.98 3.87 -6.52
CA ALA A 333 -27.23 4.54 -6.17
C ALA A 333 -27.59 5.61 -7.22
N GLY A 334 -27.99 5.17 -8.41
CA GLY A 334 -28.52 6.05 -9.46
C GLY A 334 -27.43 6.81 -10.24
N GLY A 335 -26.34 6.14 -10.61
CA GLY A 335 -25.18 6.73 -11.27
C GLY A 335 -24.14 7.28 -10.28
N LYS A 336 -24.24 6.95 -8.99
CA LYS A 336 -23.32 7.35 -7.92
C LYS A 336 -22.78 6.12 -7.23
N LEU A 337 -21.46 5.94 -7.29
CA LEU A 337 -20.78 4.85 -6.60
C LEU A 337 -20.53 5.22 -5.14
N MET A 338 -21.01 4.38 -4.22
CA MET A 338 -20.90 4.55 -2.78
C MET A 338 -20.14 3.38 -2.16
N LEU A 339 -18.98 3.66 -1.55
CA LEU A 339 -18.17 2.68 -0.83
C LEU A 339 -18.57 2.69 0.66
N THR A 340 -19.05 1.55 1.17
CA THR A 340 -19.45 1.38 2.57
C THR A 340 -18.58 0.35 3.27
N ASP A 341 -17.97 0.73 4.41
CA ASP A 341 -17.34 -0.23 5.34
C ASP A 341 -18.43 -0.98 6.12
N LEU A 342 -18.37 -2.32 6.13
CA LEU A 342 -19.37 -3.18 6.77
C LEU A 342 -18.97 -3.51 8.23
N ASN A 343 -18.62 -2.47 8.99
CA ASN A 343 -18.07 -2.54 10.34
C ASN A 343 -16.86 -3.50 10.43
N SER A 344 -15.94 -3.38 9.49
CA SER A 344 -14.78 -4.27 9.38
C SER A 344 -13.80 -4.08 10.55
N ARG A 345 -13.12 -5.17 10.94
CA ARG A 345 -12.18 -5.17 12.08
C ARG A 345 -11.05 -4.16 11.92
N ASN A 346 -10.49 -4.06 10.71
CA ASN A 346 -9.30 -3.25 10.43
C ASN A 346 -9.63 -1.93 9.71
N GLY A 347 -10.83 -1.81 9.13
CA GLY A 347 -11.28 -0.66 8.35
C GLY A 347 -11.02 -0.80 6.85
N THR A 348 -11.93 -0.25 6.06
CA THR A 348 -11.73 0.11 4.65
C THR A 348 -11.09 1.49 4.56
N TYR A 349 -10.18 1.70 3.60
CA TYR A 349 -9.47 2.97 3.43
C TYR A 349 -9.49 3.44 1.96
N ILE A 350 -9.66 4.74 1.71
CA ILE A 350 -9.68 5.35 0.36
C ILE A 350 -8.37 6.10 0.08
N ARG A 351 -7.83 6.03 -1.15
CA ARG A 351 -6.65 6.80 -1.56
C ARG A 351 -7.00 8.28 -1.69
N LEU A 352 -6.12 9.16 -1.20
CA LEU A 352 -6.26 10.60 -1.33
C LEU A 352 -6.03 11.06 -2.79
N LYS A 353 -6.97 11.83 -3.32
CA LYS A 353 -6.86 12.55 -4.60
C LYS A 353 -6.35 13.99 -4.45
N ALA A 354 -6.61 14.58 -3.29
CA ALA A 354 -6.35 15.97 -2.94
C ALA A 354 -6.01 16.05 -1.45
N GLU A 355 -5.59 17.23 -0.98
CA GLU A 355 -5.39 17.47 0.46
C GLU A 355 -6.70 17.35 1.26
N ARG A 356 -6.62 16.80 2.48
CA ARG A 356 -7.78 16.61 3.36
C ARG A 356 -7.46 16.95 4.81
N GLU A 357 -8.39 17.63 5.46
CA GLU A 357 -8.39 17.88 6.90
C GLU A 357 -8.47 16.57 7.69
N LEU A 358 -7.73 16.48 8.79
CA LEU A 358 -7.70 15.35 9.72
C LEU A 358 -8.24 15.75 11.09
N ALA A 359 -9.12 14.92 11.64
CA ALA A 359 -9.68 15.04 12.97
C ALA A 359 -8.95 14.13 13.99
N HIS A 360 -9.20 14.36 15.28
CA HIS A 360 -8.83 13.41 16.33
C HIS A 360 -9.50 12.05 16.07
N GLY A 361 -8.73 10.96 16.20
CA GLY A 361 -9.20 9.59 15.98
C GLY A 361 -9.18 9.13 14.53
N ASP A 362 -8.69 9.94 13.58
CA ASP A 362 -8.51 9.51 12.20
C ASP A 362 -7.36 8.51 12.04
N TYR A 363 -7.47 7.65 11.03
CA TYR A 363 -6.47 6.63 10.71
C TYR A 363 -5.97 6.82 9.27
N VAL A 364 -4.65 6.90 9.13
CA VAL A 364 -3.92 7.18 7.88
C VAL A 364 -2.97 6.03 7.56
N PHE A 365 -3.02 5.48 6.36
CA PHE A 365 -2.07 4.49 5.85
C PHE A 365 -1.03 5.16 4.93
N ILE A 366 0.25 4.90 5.21
CA ILE A 366 1.40 5.36 4.41
C ILE A 366 2.33 4.18 4.20
N GLY A 367 2.41 3.66 2.96
CA GLY A 367 3.04 2.35 2.72
C GLY A 367 2.33 1.27 3.54
N ARG A 368 3.06 0.53 4.36
CA ARG A 368 2.50 -0.46 5.31
C ARG A 368 2.43 0.06 6.74
N LYS A 369 2.46 1.38 6.95
CA LYS A 369 2.40 2.03 8.28
C LYS A 369 1.01 2.62 8.52
N LEU A 370 0.34 2.15 9.57
CA LEU A 370 -0.93 2.70 10.04
C LEU A 370 -0.67 3.74 11.14
N LEU A 371 -1.14 4.96 10.95
CA LEU A 371 -0.97 6.08 11.87
C LEU A 371 -2.33 6.52 12.40
N ARG A 372 -2.52 6.55 13.73
CA ARG A 372 -3.66 7.18 14.40
C ARG A 372 -3.35 8.65 14.68
N VAL A 373 -4.25 9.55 14.28
CA VAL A 373 -4.18 10.98 14.57
C VAL A 373 -4.77 11.23 15.96
N GLU A 374 -4.01 11.86 16.84
CA GLU A 374 -4.53 12.39 18.10
C GLU A 374 -4.21 13.86 18.21
N ILE A 375 -5.25 14.69 18.24
CA ILE A 375 -5.16 16.12 18.53
C ILE A 375 -5.37 16.29 20.03
N THR A 376 -4.42 16.90 20.74
CA THR A 376 -4.62 17.28 22.15
C THR A 376 -5.68 18.37 22.22
N ALA A 377 -6.60 18.27 23.18
CA ALA A 377 -7.62 19.30 23.39
C ALA A 377 -6.98 20.69 23.56
N ALA A 378 -7.72 21.72 23.13
CA ALA A 378 -7.29 23.12 23.21
C ALA A 378 -7.68 23.77 24.54
#